data_AF-A0A1Y5DJU7-F1
#
_entry.id   AF-A0A1Y5DJU7-F1
#
_cell.length_a   1.000
_cell.length_b   1.000
_cell.length_c   1.000
_cell.angle_alpha   90.00
_cell.angle_beta   90.00
_cell.angle_gamma   90.00
#
_symmetry.space_group_name_H-M   'P 1'
#
loop_
_entity.id
_entity.type
_entity.pdbx_description
1 polymer ?
#
loop_
_entity_poly.entity_id
_entity_poly.type
_entity_poly.pdbx_seq_one_letter_code
_entity_poly.pdbx_strand_id
1 'polypeptide(L)'
;NKEDAIEAMEDNLNVEIKDDNSLDFSKAKTMVVYCNGYWCGQTPAMVKNSKFSLLKMNYPSSKIKYYRGGMQAWTSMGFTVMGTGQ
;
A
#
# COMPACT_ATOMS: atom_id res chain seq x y z
N ASN A 1 1.42 -13.59 -5.93
CA ASN A 1 0.68 -13.99 -7.16
C ASN A 1 -0.67 -13.24 -7.16
N LYS A 2 -1.75 -13.70 -7.84
CA LYS A 2 -3.06 -12.99 -7.76
C LYS A 2 -3.75 -13.25 -6.42
N GLU A 3 -3.69 -14.50 -5.94
CA GLU A 3 -4.31 -14.93 -4.68
C GLU A 3 -3.72 -14.19 -3.49
N ASP A 4 -2.38 -14.15 -3.35
CA ASP A 4 -1.72 -13.42 -2.25
C ASP A 4 -2.09 -11.93 -2.24
N ALA A 5 -2.34 -11.34 -3.42
CA ALA A 5 -2.73 -9.92 -3.52
C ALA A 5 -4.16 -9.69 -3.05
N ILE A 6 -5.07 -10.64 -3.31
CA ILE A 6 -6.45 -10.60 -2.84
C ILE A 6 -6.48 -10.81 -1.33
N GLU A 7 -5.79 -11.83 -0.82
CA GLU A 7 -5.67 -12.13 0.61
C GLU A 7 -5.13 -10.91 1.38
N ALA A 8 -4.04 -10.29 0.89
CA ALA A 8 -3.50 -9.10 1.52
C ALA A 8 -4.50 -7.91 1.54
N MET A 9 -5.34 -7.77 0.52
CA MET A 9 -6.38 -6.73 0.45
C MET A 9 -7.54 -7.02 1.41
N GLU A 10 -7.93 -8.28 1.55
CA GLU A 10 -8.96 -8.73 2.48
C GLU A 10 -8.52 -8.51 3.93
N ASP A 11 -7.40 -9.13 4.32
CA ASP A 11 -6.91 -9.15 5.69
C ASP A 11 -6.52 -7.78 6.22
N ASN A 12 -5.79 -7.01 5.40
CA ASN A 12 -5.15 -5.78 5.87
C ASN A 12 -5.93 -4.53 5.49
N LEU A 13 -6.57 -4.54 4.33
CA LEU A 13 -7.15 -3.35 3.70
C LEU A 13 -8.67 -3.31 3.74
N ASN A 14 -9.33 -4.34 4.32
CA ASN A 14 -10.78 -4.39 4.51
C ASN A 14 -11.54 -4.29 3.18
N VAL A 15 -11.02 -5.00 2.17
CA VAL A 15 -11.69 -5.25 0.88
C VAL A 15 -12.51 -6.52 1.03
N GLU A 16 -13.78 -6.50 0.66
CA GLU A 16 -14.65 -7.68 0.77
C GLU A 16 -14.70 -8.43 -0.57
N ILE A 17 -14.75 -9.75 -0.53
CA ILE A 17 -14.97 -10.60 -1.73
C ILE A 17 -16.45 -10.97 -1.78
N LYS A 18 -17.12 -10.68 -2.90
CA LYS A 18 -18.54 -11.02 -3.10
C LYS A 18 -18.71 -12.44 -3.63
N ASP A 19 -19.95 -12.93 -3.59
CA ASP A 19 -20.33 -14.27 -4.10
C ASP A 19 -19.98 -14.48 -5.58
N ASP A 20 -19.91 -13.40 -6.37
CA ASP A 20 -19.51 -13.43 -7.79
C ASP A 20 -17.98 -13.34 -8.00
N ASN A 21 -17.19 -13.44 -6.92
CA ASN A 21 -15.75 -13.23 -6.87
C ASN A 21 -15.28 -11.81 -7.25
N SER A 22 -16.18 -10.81 -7.26
CA SER A 22 -15.79 -9.41 -7.41
C SER A 22 -15.27 -8.84 -6.08
N LEU A 23 -14.41 -7.82 -6.19
CA LEU A 23 -13.83 -7.12 -5.05
C LEU A 23 -14.66 -5.86 -4.72
N ASP A 24 -15.07 -5.71 -3.46
CA ASP A 24 -15.77 -4.54 -2.94
C ASP A 24 -14.82 -3.61 -2.17
N PHE A 25 -14.67 -2.38 -2.67
CA PHE A 25 -13.80 -1.36 -2.07
C PHE A 25 -14.54 -0.31 -1.23
N SER A 26 -15.85 -0.47 -1.00
CA SER A 26 -16.67 0.49 -0.24
C SER A 26 -16.09 0.76 1.15
N LYS A 27 -15.68 -0.30 1.85
CA LYS A 27 -15.05 -0.24 3.18
C LYS A 27 -13.52 -0.31 3.17
N ALA A 28 -12.89 -0.24 1.99
CA ALA A 28 -11.43 -0.31 1.88
C ALA A 28 -10.75 0.82 2.68
N LYS A 29 -9.63 0.52 3.36
CA LYS A 29 -8.89 1.50 4.17
C LYS A 29 -8.15 2.52 3.30
N THR A 30 -7.79 3.66 3.88
CA THR A 30 -6.80 4.56 3.26
C THR A 30 -5.41 4.10 3.69
N MET A 31 -4.51 3.89 2.74
CA MET A 31 -3.13 3.51 3.02
C MET A 31 -2.17 4.68 2.79
N VAL A 32 -1.15 4.76 3.64
CA VAL A 32 0.03 5.59 3.42
C VAL A 32 1.20 4.66 3.13
N VAL A 33 1.71 4.69 1.90
CA VAL A 33 2.87 3.90 1.50
C VAL A 33 4.13 4.76 1.52
N TYR A 34 5.26 4.17 1.89
CA TYR A 34 6.55 4.85 1.95
C TYR A 34 7.69 3.93 1.49
N CYS A 35 8.90 4.47 1.43
CA CYS A 35 10.15 3.75 1.19
C CYS A 35 11.27 4.41 2.02
N ASN A 36 12.52 4.22 1.66
CA ASN A 36 13.67 4.82 2.34
C ASN A 36 13.78 6.34 2.15
N GLY A 37 13.38 6.87 0.98
CA GLY A 37 13.45 8.30 0.71
C GLY A 37 12.84 8.68 -0.64
N TYR A 38 12.88 9.97 -0.96
CA TYR A 38 12.30 10.54 -2.19
C TYR A 38 12.94 10.02 -3.48
N TRP A 39 14.16 9.51 -3.41
CA TRP A 39 14.88 8.89 -4.52
C TRP A 39 14.44 7.44 -4.79
N CYS A 40 13.72 6.79 -3.87
CA CYS A 40 13.27 5.41 -4.05
C CYS A 40 12.08 5.34 -5.03
N GLY A 41 12.28 4.63 -6.15
CA GLY A 41 11.25 4.40 -7.18
C GLY A 41 10.44 3.11 -7.02
N GLN A 42 10.80 2.23 -6.08
CA GLN A 42 10.18 0.90 -5.96
C GLN A 42 8.72 0.96 -5.50
N THR A 43 8.40 1.73 -4.44
CA THR A 43 7.04 1.86 -3.93
C THR A 43 6.04 2.40 -4.98
N PRO A 44 6.31 3.50 -5.71
CA PRO A 44 5.39 3.94 -6.76
C PRO A 44 5.29 2.93 -7.92
N ALA A 45 6.37 2.21 -8.25
CA ALA A 45 6.33 1.14 -9.24
C ALA A 45 5.48 -0.05 -8.77
N MET A 46 5.52 -0.41 -7.48
CA MET A 46 4.68 -1.47 -6.91
C MET A 46 3.19 -1.13 -7.00
N VAL A 47 2.82 0.11 -6.70
CA VAL A 47 1.42 0.58 -6.73
C VAL A 47 0.85 0.66 -8.15
N LYS A 48 1.69 0.95 -9.15
CA LYS A 48 1.26 1.19 -10.55
C LYS A 48 1.56 0.03 -11.49
N ASN A 49 2.78 -0.47 -11.48
CA ASN A 49 3.36 -1.18 -12.60
C ASN A 49 3.34 -2.71 -12.45
N SER A 50 3.28 -3.24 -11.22
CA SER A 50 3.19 -4.68 -10.97
C SER A 50 1.98 -5.32 -11.66
N LYS A 51 2.05 -6.62 -11.98
CA LYS A 51 0.95 -7.36 -12.65
C LYS A 51 -0.36 -7.30 -11.86
N PHE A 52 -0.25 -7.41 -10.54
CA PHE A 52 -1.35 -7.33 -9.57
C PHE A 52 -1.19 -6.11 -8.66
N SER A 53 -0.81 -4.98 -9.26
CA SER A 53 -0.72 -3.72 -8.51
C SER A 53 -2.12 -3.27 -8.07
N LEU A 54 -2.18 -2.55 -6.95
CA LEU A 54 -3.42 -2.02 -6.38
C LEU A 54 -4.28 -1.30 -7.42
N LEU A 55 -3.65 -0.46 -8.27
CA LEU A 55 -4.38 0.27 -9.31
C LEU A 55 -4.88 -0.63 -10.44
N LYS A 56 -4.14 -1.68 -10.82
CA LYS A 56 -4.62 -2.66 -11.81
C LYS A 56 -5.73 -3.56 -11.27
N MET A 57 -5.85 -3.65 -9.95
CA MET A 57 -6.92 -4.36 -9.25
C MET A 57 -8.09 -3.45 -8.85
N ASN A 58 -8.13 -2.20 -9.34
CA ASN A 58 -9.18 -1.22 -9.07
C ASN A 58 -9.27 -0.70 -7.62
N TYR A 59 -8.19 -0.83 -6.84
CA TYR A 59 -8.13 -0.16 -5.54
C TYR A 59 -8.27 1.36 -5.72
N PRO A 60 -9.12 2.05 -4.94
CA PRO A 60 -9.37 3.46 -5.15
C PRO A 60 -8.10 4.30 -5.01
N SER A 61 -7.70 4.99 -6.09
CA SER A 61 -6.49 5.84 -6.10
C SER A 61 -6.55 6.95 -5.04
N SER A 62 -7.75 7.47 -4.74
CA SER A 62 -7.97 8.46 -3.68
C SER A 62 -7.61 7.95 -2.28
N LYS A 63 -7.69 6.63 -2.05
CA LYS A 63 -7.34 5.94 -0.80
C LYS A 63 -5.86 5.51 -0.74
N ILE A 64 -5.04 5.85 -1.74
CA ILE A 64 -3.59 5.57 -1.73
C ILE A 64 -2.84 6.90 -1.60
N LYS A 65 -2.12 7.07 -0.48
CA LYS A 65 -1.25 8.22 -0.24
C LYS A 65 0.20 7.75 -0.29
N TYR A 66 1.05 8.49 -0.99
CA TYR A 66 2.47 8.20 -1.04
C TYR A 66 3.24 9.24 -0.22
N TYR A 67 3.79 8.81 0.90
CA TYR A 67 4.69 9.63 1.69
C TYR A 67 6.08 9.61 1.05
N ARG A 68 6.28 10.54 0.10
CA ARG A 68 7.47 10.58 -0.75
C ARG A 68 8.77 10.84 0.02
N GLY A 69 8.72 11.54 1.15
CA GLY A 69 9.88 11.79 2.00
C GLY A 69 10.50 10.51 2.57
N GLY A 70 9.71 9.43 2.70
CA GLY A 70 10.18 8.14 3.20
C GLY A 70 10.76 8.21 4.61
N MET A 71 11.47 7.15 4.99
CA MET A 71 12.13 7.07 6.30
C MET A 71 13.18 8.16 6.51
N GLN A 72 13.89 8.58 5.45
CA GLN A 72 14.87 9.66 5.53
C GLN A 72 14.26 10.97 6.07
N ALA A 73 13.11 11.40 5.53
CA ALA A 73 12.44 12.60 6.02
C ALA A 73 11.82 12.37 7.40
N TRP A 74 11.25 11.19 7.66
CA TRP A 74 10.66 10.83 8.95
C TRP A 74 11.68 10.96 10.10
N THR A 75 12.86 10.38 9.94
CA THR A 75 13.92 10.41 10.96
C THR A 75 14.56 11.79 11.06
N SER A 76 14.70 12.52 9.95
CA SER A 76 15.22 13.90 9.97
C SER A 76 14.32 14.87 10.75
N MET A 77 13.03 14.59 10.83
CA MET A 77 12.07 15.35 11.65
C MET A 77 12.05 14.89 13.12
N GLY A 78 12.85 13.89 13.50
CA GLY A 78 12.88 13.36 14.86
C GLY A 78 11.63 12.56 15.25
N PHE A 79 10.87 12.05 14.27
CA PHE A 79 9.70 11.22 14.56
C PHE A 79 10.10 9.83 15.06
N THR A 80 9.24 9.27 15.91
CA THR A 80 9.46 7.97 16.54
C THR A 80 9.60 6.86 15.50
N VAL A 81 10.58 5.99 15.73
CA VAL A 81 10.74 4.72 15.02
C VAL A 81 10.62 3.58 16.03
N MET A 82 9.96 2.50 15.63
CA MET A 82 9.84 1.29 16.43
C MET A 82 10.50 0.16 15.67
N GLY A 83 11.39 -0.57 16.34
CA GLY A 83 12.06 -1.73 15.79
C GLY A 83 12.86 -2.43 16.88
N THR A 84 12.99 -3.74 16.77
CA THR A 84 13.97 -4.50 17.55
C THR A 84 15.31 -4.14 16.93
N GLY A 85 16.04 -3.18 17.49
CA GLY A 85 17.35 -2.76 16.97
C GLY A 85 18.33 -3.92 16.95
N GLN A 86 18.32 -4.70 15.87
CA GLN A 86 19.20 -5.80 15.57
C GLN A 86 19.80 -5.56 14.18
#